data_AF-A0A453E4I7-F1
#
_entry.id   AF-A0A453E4I7-F1
#
_cell.length_a   1.000
_cell.length_b   1.000
_cell.length_c   1.000
_cell.angle_alpha   90.00
_cell.angle_beta   90.00
_cell.angle_gamma   90.00
#
_symmetry.space_group_name_H-M   'P 1'
#
loop_
_entity.id
_entity.type
_entity.pdbx_description
1 polymer ?
#
loop_
_entity_poly.entity_id
_entity_poly.type
_entity_poly.pdbx_seq_one_letter_code
_entity_poly.pdbx_strand_id
1 'polypeptide(L)'
;VHLRRCQNNPMSGPTVLVLAPTRELASQIQDEAIKFGRSSRVSCTCLYGGAPKGPQLRELERGADIVVATPGRLNDILEMRKISLHQISLLVLDEADRMLDMGFEPQIRKIVDEIPRNRQTLMYTATWPKEVTKIAGDLLRNPVQINIGSIDELVANKSITQYVEMVPPMDKQRRLEQILRAEERGSKIIIFCSTKKMCDQLARSIGRSFGAASIHGDKSQGERDHILGQFRTGIVPVLVATDVAARGLDIKDIRVVINYDFPTGIEDYVHRIGRTGRAGATGVAYTFFSEQDWKYAADLVKVLDGTGQQVPPELQQMAARGASGAPRNQAGGMSRRGRGDSSGFGGRGRGDFSGGRGGRGRGFGGRGRSDRGPHDRFISDGRGRYDGRRGFDKGQGRSYSRSPDRSRSRGYDRRSDSRSLSSRSRSRSRSWSRSRSRSRSWSRSRSRSRSRSRSRDQGPVERRPRR
;
A
#
# COMPACT_ATOMS: atom_id res chain seq x y z
N VAL A 1 8.88 -21.50 -18.13
CA VAL A 1 9.82 -21.58 -19.28
C VAL A 1 11.08 -20.75 -19.02
N HIS A 2 10.97 -19.45 -18.74
CA HIS A 2 12.10 -18.53 -18.50
C HIS A 2 13.18 -19.07 -17.53
N LEU A 3 12.80 -19.36 -16.27
CA LEU A 3 13.70 -19.91 -15.24
C LEU A 3 14.55 -21.11 -15.74
N ARG A 4 13.92 -22.07 -16.42
CA ARG A 4 14.58 -23.27 -16.96
C ARG A 4 15.53 -22.98 -18.13
N ARG A 5 15.36 -21.85 -18.83
CA ARG A 5 16.30 -21.38 -19.87
C ARG A 5 17.52 -20.69 -19.26
N CYS A 6 17.34 -19.94 -18.18
CA CYS A 6 18.43 -19.23 -17.51
C CYS A 6 19.38 -20.17 -16.76
N GLN A 7 18.89 -21.30 -16.21
CA GLN A 7 19.69 -22.28 -15.45
C GLN A 7 20.51 -21.69 -14.28
N ASN A 8 20.08 -20.54 -13.76
CA ASN A 8 20.70 -19.89 -12.61
C ASN A 8 20.61 -20.75 -11.34
N ASN A 9 21.61 -20.64 -10.47
CA ASN A 9 21.61 -21.27 -9.15
C ASN A 9 20.78 -20.44 -8.15
N PRO A 10 19.65 -20.95 -7.60
CA PRO A 10 18.82 -20.21 -6.64
C PRO A 10 19.54 -19.83 -5.34
N MET A 11 20.64 -20.53 -5.00
CA MET A 11 21.49 -20.22 -3.84
C MET A 11 22.39 -18.99 -4.04
N SER A 12 22.59 -18.57 -5.29
CA SER A 12 23.46 -17.44 -5.65
C SER A 12 22.70 -16.12 -5.82
N GLY A 13 21.37 -16.19 -5.96
CA GLY A 13 20.48 -15.04 -6.13
C GLY A 13 19.21 -15.40 -6.92
N PRO A 14 18.15 -14.57 -6.86
CA PRO A 14 16.94 -14.79 -7.64
C PRO A 14 17.16 -14.51 -9.12
N THR A 15 16.38 -15.20 -9.95
CA THR A 15 16.27 -14.94 -11.40
C THR A 15 15.14 -13.97 -11.70
N VAL A 16 14.11 -13.96 -10.85
CA VAL A 16 12.94 -13.08 -10.94
C VAL A 16 12.82 -12.28 -9.65
N LEU A 17 12.69 -10.96 -9.77
CA LEU A 17 12.33 -10.08 -8.66
C LEU A 17 10.98 -9.41 -8.95
N VAL A 18 10.08 -9.48 -7.98
CA VAL A 18 8.81 -8.74 -7.98
C VAL A 18 8.82 -7.74 -6.83
N LEU A 19 8.69 -6.46 -7.14
CA LEU A 19 8.54 -5.38 -6.18
C LEU A 19 7.06 -5.04 -6.02
N ALA A 20 6.60 -4.93 -4.76
CA ALA A 20 5.23 -4.56 -4.40
C ALA A 20 5.24 -3.51 -3.26
N PRO A 21 4.27 -2.57 -3.20
CA PRO A 21 4.22 -1.52 -2.18
C PRO A 21 3.96 -2.04 -0.77
N THR A 22 3.18 -3.11 -0.64
CA THR A 22 2.66 -3.60 0.65
C THR A 22 3.08 -5.04 0.94
N ARG A 23 3.14 -5.40 2.23
CA ARG A 23 3.35 -6.79 2.65
C ARG A 23 2.25 -7.68 2.11
N GLU A 24 1.01 -7.19 2.18
CA GLU A 24 -0.19 -7.95 1.91
C GLU A 24 -0.29 -8.34 0.42
N LEU A 25 0.05 -7.42 -0.49
CA LEU A 25 0.20 -7.73 -1.92
C LEU A 25 1.39 -8.66 -2.17
N ALA A 26 2.55 -8.41 -1.53
CA ALA A 26 3.74 -9.26 -1.69
C ALA A 26 3.47 -10.72 -1.27
N SER A 27 2.70 -10.95 -0.20
CA SER A 27 2.26 -12.29 0.21
C SER A 27 1.27 -12.93 -0.77
N GLN A 28 0.36 -12.17 -1.39
CA GLN A 28 -0.54 -12.71 -2.42
C GLN A 28 0.21 -13.16 -3.67
N ILE A 29 1.15 -12.33 -4.14
CA ILE A 29 2.02 -12.68 -5.27
C ILE A 29 2.83 -13.94 -4.92
N GLN A 30 3.36 -14.07 -3.70
CA GLN A 30 4.02 -15.29 -3.25
C GLN A 30 3.07 -16.50 -3.25
N ASP A 31 1.87 -16.39 -2.70
CA ASP A 31 0.89 -17.47 -2.63
C ASP A 31 0.49 -17.97 -4.03
N GLU A 32 0.27 -17.07 -4.99
CA GLU A 32 0.01 -17.45 -6.39
C GLU A 32 1.27 -18.04 -7.06
N ALA A 33 2.44 -17.41 -6.90
CA ALA A 33 3.70 -17.93 -7.44
C ALA A 33 4.02 -19.35 -6.93
N ILE A 34 3.71 -19.66 -5.66
CA ILE A 34 3.84 -21.02 -5.10
C ILE A 34 2.85 -21.98 -5.75
N LYS A 35 1.58 -21.60 -5.97
CA LYS A 35 0.58 -22.46 -6.64
C LYS A 35 1.05 -22.88 -8.04
N PHE A 36 1.52 -21.93 -8.84
CA PHE A 36 2.04 -22.20 -10.19
C PHE A 36 3.43 -22.86 -10.19
N GLY A 37 4.28 -22.55 -9.20
CA GLY A 37 5.66 -23.04 -9.09
C GLY A 37 5.80 -24.49 -8.61
N ARG A 38 4.84 -25.01 -7.83
CA ARG A 38 4.85 -26.36 -7.24
C ARG A 38 5.17 -27.49 -8.22
N SER A 39 4.54 -27.49 -9.39
CA SER A 39 4.74 -28.52 -10.43
C SER A 39 6.14 -28.48 -11.05
N SER A 40 6.82 -27.35 -10.94
CA SER A 40 8.12 -27.09 -11.55
C SER A 40 9.28 -27.02 -10.55
N ARG A 41 9.03 -27.26 -9.26
CA ARG A 41 10.00 -27.12 -8.14
C ARG A 41 10.62 -25.72 -8.00
N VAL A 42 9.87 -24.69 -8.40
CA VAL A 42 10.32 -23.29 -8.30
C VAL A 42 10.17 -22.81 -6.85
N SER A 43 11.22 -22.27 -6.26
CA SER A 43 11.17 -21.65 -4.92
C SER A 43 10.82 -20.16 -4.98
N CYS A 44 9.99 -19.71 -4.04
CA CYS A 44 9.54 -18.32 -3.97
C CYS A 44 9.58 -17.80 -2.52
N THR A 45 10.43 -16.81 -2.25
CA THR A 45 10.61 -16.20 -0.92
C THR A 45 10.04 -14.79 -0.90
N CYS A 46 9.40 -14.39 0.20
CA CYS A 46 8.78 -13.07 0.35
C CYS A 46 9.46 -12.22 1.43
N LEU A 47 9.87 -11.00 1.07
CA LEU A 47 10.70 -10.11 1.88
C LEU A 47 9.96 -8.79 2.14
N TYR A 48 9.33 -8.64 3.30
CA TYR A 48 8.57 -7.44 3.67
C TYR A 48 8.89 -6.89 5.06
N GLY A 49 8.60 -5.60 5.26
CA GLY A 49 8.69 -4.89 6.56
C GLY A 49 7.68 -5.38 7.60
N GLY A 50 7.76 -4.87 8.84
CA GLY A 50 6.81 -5.19 9.91
C GLY A 50 6.91 -6.61 10.51
N ALA A 51 7.79 -7.47 9.99
CA ALA A 51 8.06 -8.81 10.51
C ALA A 51 9.57 -9.04 10.78
N PRO A 52 9.93 -9.96 11.69
CA PRO A 52 11.34 -10.30 11.97
C PRO A 52 12.12 -10.71 10.72
N LYS A 53 13.38 -10.27 10.60
CA LYS A 53 14.25 -10.62 9.46
C LYS A 53 14.67 -12.10 9.46
N GLY A 54 14.88 -12.71 10.64
CA GLY A 54 15.44 -14.06 10.78
C GLY A 54 14.71 -15.18 10.01
N PRO A 55 13.37 -15.29 10.05
CA PRO A 55 12.64 -16.24 9.22
C PRO A 55 12.84 -16.02 7.72
N GLN A 56 12.73 -14.78 7.23
CA GLN A 56 12.91 -14.42 5.82
C GLN A 56 14.33 -14.74 5.33
N LEU A 57 15.36 -14.46 6.15
CA LEU A 57 16.74 -14.80 5.84
C LEU A 57 16.97 -16.32 5.74
N ARG A 58 16.38 -17.12 6.65
CA ARG A 58 16.49 -18.59 6.60
C ARG A 58 15.75 -19.21 5.41
N GLU A 59 14.71 -18.56 4.89
CA GLU A 59 14.08 -18.98 3.63
C GLU A 59 14.95 -18.64 2.43
N LEU A 60 15.56 -17.45 2.41
CA LEU A 60 16.48 -17.03 1.37
C LEU A 60 17.77 -17.89 1.33
N GLU A 61 18.30 -18.26 2.49
CA GLU A 61 19.47 -19.16 2.65
C GLU A 61 19.21 -20.60 2.14
N ARG A 62 17.95 -20.97 1.83
CA ARG A 62 17.59 -22.24 1.16
C ARG A 62 17.55 -22.13 -0.37
N GLY A 63 17.76 -20.94 -0.92
CA GLY A 63 17.73 -20.64 -2.34
C GLY A 63 16.33 -20.26 -2.85
N ALA A 64 16.26 -19.16 -3.61
CA ALA A 64 15.02 -18.57 -4.11
C ALA A 64 15.11 -18.29 -5.62
N ASP A 65 14.37 -19.01 -6.46
CA ASP A 65 14.25 -18.68 -7.90
C ASP A 65 13.58 -17.30 -8.11
N ILE A 66 12.54 -17.08 -7.31
CA ILE A 66 11.71 -15.88 -7.29
C ILE A 66 11.82 -15.22 -5.92
N VAL A 67 12.08 -13.92 -5.89
CA VAL A 67 11.91 -13.09 -4.70
C VAL A 67 10.77 -12.10 -4.95
N VAL A 68 9.82 -12.06 -4.02
CA VAL A 68 8.81 -10.99 -3.95
C VAL A 68 9.17 -10.11 -2.77
N ALA A 69 9.22 -8.79 -2.93
CA ALA A 69 9.70 -7.91 -1.86
C ALA A 69 9.02 -6.54 -1.82
N THR A 70 8.96 -5.96 -0.61
CA THR A 70 8.74 -4.51 -0.48
C THR A 70 10.09 -3.77 -0.55
N PRO A 71 10.19 -2.61 -1.24
CA PRO A 71 11.48 -1.97 -1.54
C PRO A 71 12.35 -1.69 -0.29
N GLY A 72 11.75 -1.28 0.82
CA GLY A 72 12.47 -1.05 2.08
C GLY A 72 13.13 -2.33 2.63
N ARG A 73 12.42 -3.45 2.68
CA ARG A 73 12.97 -4.71 3.22
C ARG A 73 13.99 -5.35 2.28
N LEU A 74 13.90 -5.14 0.97
CA LEU A 74 14.93 -5.61 0.05
C LEU A 74 16.24 -4.84 0.26
N ASN A 75 16.20 -3.51 0.34
CA ASN A 75 17.37 -2.68 0.62
C ASN A 75 18.04 -3.05 1.95
N ASP A 76 17.26 -3.23 3.01
CA ASP A 76 17.73 -3.77 4.31
C ASP A 76 18.57 -5.07 4.18
N ILE A 77 18.20 -5.96 3.26
CA ILE A 77 18.82 -7.29 3.09
C ILE A 77 20.02 -7.21 2.11
N LEU A 78 19.97 -6.31 1.13
CA LEU A 78 21.09 -5.95 0.26
C LEU A 78 22.25 -5.34 1.07
N GLU A 79 21.95 -4.39 1.95
CA GLU A 79 22.94 -3.75 2.83
C GLU A 79 23.60 -4.75 3.79
N MET A 80 22.84 -5.73 4.27
CA MET A 80 23.35 -6.87 5.04
C MET A 80 24.18 -7.87 4.20
N ARG A 81 24.31 -7.66 2.88
CA ARG A 81 24.95 -8.56 1.90
C ARG A 81 24.43 -10.01 1.96
N LYS A 82 23.14 -10.16 2.27
CA LYS A 82 22.45 -11.46 2.40
C LYS A 82 21.74 -11.91 1.12
N ILE A 83 21.70 -11.06 0.10
CA ILE A 83 21.18 -11.37 -1.24
C ILE A 83 22.08 -10.74 -2.30
N SER A 84 22.15 -11.35 -3.48
CA SER A 84 22.80 -10.81 -4.68
C SER A 84 21.77 -10.72 -5.79
N LEU A 85 21.73 -9.61 -6.53
CA LEU A 85 20.76 -9.34 -7.59
C LEU A 85 21.30 -9.58 -9.01
N HIS A 86 22.57 -9.94 -9.13
CA HIS A 86 23.32 -10.11 -10.38
C HIS A 86 22.74 -11.17 -11.34
N GLN A 87 21.85 -12.06 -10.86
CA GLN A 87 21.20 -13.10 -11.67
C GLN A 87 19.79 -12.72 -12.16
N ILE A 88 19.27 -11.57 -11.75
CA ILE A 88 17.93 -11.12 -12.15
C ILE A 88 17.91 -10.84 -13.65
N SER A 89 17.01 -11.54 -14.34
CA SER A 89 16.73 -11.39 -15.76
C SER A 89 15.29 -10.95 -16.03
N LEU A 90 14.42 -11.01 -15.02
CA LEU A 90 13.06 -10.48 -15.04
C LEU A 90 12.81 -9.66 -13.77
N LEU A 91 12.55 -8.37 -13.96
CA LEU A 91 12.10 -7.45 -12.92
C LEU A 91 10.61 -7.13 -13.14
N VAL A 92 9.82 -7.17 -12.08
CA VAL A 92 8.41 -6.76 -12.08
C VAL A 92 8.21 -5.69 -11.02
N LEU A 93 7.54 -4.60 -11.38
CA LEU A 93 7.02 -3.59 -10.46
C LEU A 93 5.49 -3.70 -10.49
N ASP A 94 4.88 -4.07 -9.38
CA ASP A 94 3.41 -4.18 -9.24
C ASP A 94 2.88 -3.06 -8.33
N GLU A 95 1.68 -2.54 -8.65
CA GLU A 95 1.13 -1.27 -8.12
C GLU A 95 2.20 -0.14 -8.09
N ALA A 96 2.83 0.15 -9.23
CA ALA A 96 3.98 1.06 -9.32
C ALA A 96 3.64 2.51 -8.90
N ASP A 97 2.48 3.02 -9.31
CA ASP A 97 1.91 4.28 -8.80
C ASP A 97 1.88 4.33 -7.27
N ARG A 98 1.39 3.26 -6.63
CA ARG A 98 1.30 3.19 -5.16
C ARG A 98 2.64 3.06 -4.47
N MET A 99 3.67 2.53 -5.14
CA MET A 99 5.04 2.62 -4.63
C MET A 99 5.57 4.05 -4.65
N LEU A 100 5.22 4.86 -5.66
CA LEU A 100 5.59 6.29 -5.70
C LEU A 100 4.84 7.10 -4.64
N ASP A 101 3.52 6.89 -4.47
CA ASP A 101 2.71 7.51 -3.40
C ASP A 101 3.33 7.31 -2.00
N MET A 102 3.90 6.13 -1.76
CA MET A 102 4.53 5.76 -0.50
C MET A 102 5.98 6.27 -0.37
N GLY A 103 6.48 7.01 -1.36
CA GLY A 103 7.83 7.56 -1.37
C GLY A 103 8.94 6.53 -1.60
N PHE A 104 8.62 5.37 -2.22
CA PHE A 104 9.62 4.32 -2.47
C PHE A 104 10.51 4.55 -3.71
N GLU A 105 10.36 5.67 -4.44
CA GLU A 105 11.18 5.94 -5.64
C GLU A 105 12.70 5.82 -5.36
N PRO A 106 13.29 6.43 -4.31
CA PRO A 106 14.72 6.30 -4.03
C PRO A 106 15.14 4.85 -3.76
N GLN A 107 14.30 4.10 -3.04
CA GLN A 107 14.54 2.69 -2.71
C GLN A 107 14.48 1.80 -3.96
N ILE A 108 13.54 2.06 -4.89
CA ILE A 108 13.43 1.36 -6.17
C ILE A 108 14.65 1.62 -7.04
N ARG A 109 15.08 2.89 -7.16
CA ARG A 109 16.27 3.26 -7.95
C ARG A 109 17.52 2.53 -7.42
N LYS A 110 17.76 2.58 -6.10
CA LYS A 110 18.85 1.84 -5.45
C LYS A 110 18.82 0.33 -5.71
N ILE A 111 17.64 -0.31 -5.69
CA ILE A 111 17.49 -1.73 -6.03
C ILE A 111 17.84 -1.98 -7.50
N VAL A 112 17.38 -1.10 -8.40
CA VAL A 112 17.58 -1.24 -9.85
C VAL A 112 19.04 -1.08 -10.26
N ASP A 113 19.79 -0.22 -9.58
CA ASP A 113 21.22 0.00 -9.85
C ASP A 113 22.08 -1.27 -9.57
N GLU A 114 21.63 -2.12 -8.65
CA GLU A 114 22.23 -3.43 -8.33
C GLU A 114 21.78 -4.57 -9.29
N ILE A 115 20.88 -4.29 -10.23
CA ILE A 115 20.30 -5.30 -11.16
C ILE A 115 20.93 -5.16 -12.56
N PRO A 116 21.27 -6.27 -13.25
CA PRO A 116 21.76 -6.24 -14.62
C PRO A 116 20.90 -5.39 -15.57
N ARG A 117 21.56 -4.60 -16.43
CA ARG A 117 20.89 -3.78 -17.45
C ARG A 117 20.21 -4.62 -18.54
N ASN A 118 20.74 -5.81 -18.83
CA ASN A 118 20.15 -6.74 -19.80
C ASN A 118 19.11 -7.65 -19.13
N ARG A 119 17.91 -7.12 -18.94
CA ARG A 119 16.77 -7.79 -18.31
C ARG A 119 15.47 -7.45 -19.04
N GLN A 120 14.45 -8.26 -18.85
CA GLN A 120 13.07 -7.84 -19.08
C GLN A 120 12.56 -7.10 -17.84
N THR A 121 11.94 -5.93 -18.02
CA THR A 121 11.21 -5.22 -16.96
C THR A 121 9.73 -5.20 -17.33
N LEU A 122 8.85 -5.57 -16.39
CA LEU A 122 7.40 -5.40 -16.47
C LEU A 122 6.98 -4.38 -15.40
N MET A 123 6.05 -3.49 -15.73
CA MET A 123 5.49 -2.52 -14.80
C MET A 123 3.97 -2.54 -14.90
N TYR A 124 3.31 -2.74 -13.75
CA TYR A 124 1.86 -2.71 -13.60
C TYR A 124 1.49 -1.51 -12.71
N THR A 125 0.48 -0.76 -13.15
CA THR A 125 0.03 0.47 -12.50
C THR A 125 -1.42 0.71 -12.88
N ALA A 126 -2.23 1.26 -11.98
CA ALA A 126 -3.63 1.59 -12.28
C ALA A 126 -3.75 2.98 -12.90
N THR A 127 -2.82 3.87 -12.58
CA THR A 127 -2.78 5.26 -13.02
C THR A 127 -1.51 5.56 -13.83
N TRP A 128 -1.55 6.62 -14.66
CA TRP A 128 -0.42 7.04 -15.50
C TRP A 128 -0.03 8.52 -15.32
N PRO A 129 0.21 9.02 -14.09
CA PRO A 129 0.65 10.39 -13.86
C PRO A 129 2.09 10.63 -14.36
N LYS A 130 2.55 11.89 -14.31
CA LYS A 130 3.87 12.30 -14.83
C LYS A 130 5.02 11.60 -14.09
N GLU A 131 4.84 11.35 -12.81
CA GLU A 131 5.78 10.67 -11.91
C GLU A 131 5.98 9.21 -12.33
N VAL A 132 4.87 8.50 -12.61
CA VAL A 132 4.87 7.13 -13.16
C VAL A 132 5.47 7.10 -14.57
N THR A 133 5.10 8.06 -15.42
CA THR A 133 5.66 8.20 -16.77
C THR A 133 7.18 8.39 -16.74
N LYS A 134 7.69 9.20 -15.80
CA LYS A 134 9.11 9.46 -15.59
C LYS A 134 9.86 8.20 -15.16
N ILE A 135 9.39 7.49 -14.13
CA ILE A 135 10.06 6.26 -13.69
C ILE A 135 9.96 5.16 -14.75
N ALA A 136 8.87 5.10 -15.54
CA ALA A 136 8.76 4.20 -16.68
C ALA A 136 9.86 4.47 -17.73
N GLY A 137 10.12 5.74 -18.06
CA GLY A 137 11.19 6.14 -18.98
C GLY A 137 12.59 5.77 -18.50
N ASP A 138 12.82 5.77 -17.18
CA ASP A 138 14.10 5.39 -16.58
C ASP A 138 14.30 3.87 -16.44
N LEU A 139 13.22 3.11 -16.19
CA LEU A 139 13.30 1.68 -15.84
C LEU A 139 13.01 0.70 -16.99
N LEU A 140 12.32 1.16 -18.04
CA LEU A 140 11.89 0.35 -19.18
C LEU A 140 12.71 0.66 -20.43
N ARG A 141 12.90 -0.34 -21.29
CA ARG A 141 13.59 -0.19 -22.58
C ARG A 141 12.66 -0.59 -23.71
N ASN A 142 12.27 0.38 -24.54
CA ASN A 142 11.30 0.22 -25.63
C ASN A 142 10.02 -0.55 -25.20
N PRO A 143 9.30 -0.07 -24.17
CA PRO A 143 8.14 -0.79 -23.64
C PRO A 143 6.98 -0.82 -24.63
N VAL A 144 6.26 -1.94 -24.67
CA VAL A 144 4.93 -2.03 -25.27
C VAL A 144 3.92 -1.68 -24.17
N GLN A 145 3.19 -0.59 -24.34
CA GLN A 145 2.12 -0.21 -23.41
C GLN A 145 0.83 -0.97 -23.77
N ILE A 146 0.26 -1.68 -22.80
CA ILE A 146 -1.00 -2.42 -22.94
C ILE A 146 -2.00 -1.79 -21.97
N ASN A 147 -3.08 -1.25 -22.52
CA ASN A 147 -4.13 -0.57 -21.77
C ASN A 147 -5.41 -1.42 -21.80
N ILE A 148 -5.99 -1.67 -20.63
CA ILE A 148 -7.22 -2.45 -20.49
C ILE A 148 -8.32 -1.47 -20.05
N GLY A 149 -9.15 -1.04 -21.00
CA GLY A 149 -10.08 0.09 -20.83
C GLY A 149 -9.49 1.42 -21.27
N SER A 150 -10.18 2.52 -20.95
CA SER A 150 -9.70 3.89 -21.18
C SER A 150 -8.68 4.27 -20.10
N ILE A 151 -7.54 4.84 -20.48
CA ILE A 151 -6.55 5.38 -19.51
C ILE A 151 -7.00 6.76 -19.01
N ASP A 152 -7.54 7.57 -19.92
CA ASP A 152 -7.86 8.99 -19.70
C ASP A 152 -9.14 9.20 -18.87
N GLU A 153 -9.91 8.13 -18.68
CA GLU A 153 -11.11 8.09 -17.84
C GLU A 153 -10.90 7.04 -16.75
N LEU A 154 -11.01 7.44 -15.49
CA LEU A 154 -11.08 6.52 -14.35
C LEU A 154 -12.42 5.77 -14.36
N VAL A 155 -12.53 4.77 -15.25
CA VAL A 155 -13.73 3.96 -15.41
C VAL A 155 -13.88 3.03 -14.20
N ALA A 156 -14.67 3.47 -13.22
CA ALA A 156 -15.13 2.60 -12.14
C ALA A 156 -15.89 1.39 -12.71
N ASN A 157 -15.82 0.26 -12.00
CA ASN A 157 -16.44 -0.97 -12.46
C ASN A 157 -17.97 -0.85 -12.47
N LYS A 158 -18.58 -0.99 -13.65
CA LYS A 158 -20.03 -0.91 -13.88
C LYS A 158 -20.85 -1.98 -13.14
N SER A 159 -20.24 -3.05 -12.61
CA SER A 159 -20.93 -4.00 -11.73
C SER A 159 -21.13 -3.52 -10.28
N ILE A 160 -20.62 -2.32 -9.94
CA ILE A 160 -20.77 -1.71 -8.62
C ILE A 160 -21.86 -0.64 -8.65
N THR A 161 -22.94 -0.87 -7.92
CA THR A 161 -23.97 0.15 -7.64
C THR A 161 -23.39 1.15 -6.64
N GLN A 162 -23.37 2.43 -6.99
CA GLN A 162 -22.76 3.49 -6.20
C GLN A 162 -23.83 4.45 -5.68
N TYR A 163 -23.96 4.52 -4.36
CA TYR A 163 -24.79 5.49 -3.65
C TYR A 163 -23.89 6.57 -3.06
N VAL A 164 -23.96 7.79 -3.62
CA VAL A 164 -23.33 8.96 -3.03
C VAL A 164 -24.41 9.74 -2.27
N GLU A 165 -24.18 9.98 -0.99
CA GLU A 165 -25.11 10.64 -0.09
C GLU A 165 -24.44 11.87 0.52
N MET A 166 -25.13 13.01 0.47
CA MET A 166 -24.70 14.23 1.15
C MET A 166 -25.02 14.08 2.64
N VAL A 167 -24.00 13.82 3.46
CA VAL A 167 -24.18 13.50 4.88
C VAL A 167 -23.31 14.40 5.77
N PRO A 168 -23.92 15.31 6.55
CA PRO A 168 -23.20 16.14 7.51
C PRO A 168 -22.39 15.29 8.50
N PRO A 169 -21.20 15.74 8.96
CA PRO A 169 -20.33 14.95 9.83
C PRO A 169 -20.98 14.37 11.09
N MET A 170 -21.96 15.08 11.67
CA MET A 170 -22.69 14.64 12.87
C MET A 170 -23.69 13.51 12.58
N ASP A 171 -24.16 13.38 11.35
CA ASP A 171 -25.13 12.36 10.92
C ASP A 171 -24.51 11.08 10.38
N LYS A 172 -23.23 11.12 9.97
CA LYS A 172 -22.52 9.98 9.37
C LYS A 172 -22.64 8.69 10.20
N GLN A 173 -22.51 8.77 11.52
CA GLN A 173 -22.63 7.59 12.39
C GLN A 173 -24.05 7.02 12.39
N ARG A 174 -25.07 7.88 12.50
CA ARG A 174 -26.48 7.47 12.46
C ARG A 174 -26.82 6.82 11.12
N ARG A 175 -26.34 7.39 10.02
CA ARG A 175 -26.55 6.86 8.66
C ARG A 175 -25.83 5.53 8.44
N LEU A 176 -24.59 5.41 8.92
CA LEU A 176 -23.85 4.14 8.89
C LEU A 176 -24.63 3.01 9.57
N GLU A 177 -25.16 3.25 10.78
CA GLU A 177 -25.93 2.22 11.49
C GLU A 177 -27.22 1.83 10.75
N GLN A 178 -27.86 2.74 10.02
CA GLN A 178 -29.02 2.40 9.18
C GLN A 178 -28.61 1.44 8.04
N ILE A 179 -27.52 1.74 7.34
CA ILE A 179 -26.99 0.90 6.26
C ILE A 179 -26.62 -0.49 6.81
N LEU A 180 -25.86 -0.56 7.91
CA LEU A 180 -25.45 -1.82 8.54
C LEU A 180 -26.62 -2.67 9.05
N ARG A 181 -27.78 -2.07 9.38
CA ARG A 181 -29.01 -2.80 9.77
C ARG A 181 -29.84 -3.27 8.57
N ALA A 182 -29.68 -2.64 7.41
CA ALA A 182 -30.38 -3.00 6.17
C ALA A 182 -29.71 -4.18 5.44
N GLU A 183 -28.38 -4.34 5.61
CA GLU A 183 -27.64 -5.46 5.02
C GLU A 183 -27.90 -6.80 5.72
N GLU A 184 -27.74 -7.88 4.96
CA GLU A 184 -27.92 -9.25 5.45
C GLU A 184 -26.86 -9.58 6.52
N ARG A 185 -27.27 -10.20 7.63
CA ARG A 185 -26.38 -10.57 8.74
C ARG A 185 -25.24 -11.47 8.26
N GLY A 186 -24.01 -11.08 8.56
CA GLY A 186 -22.80 -11.81 8.14
C GLY A 186 -22.26 -11.38 6.76
N SER A 187 -22.91 -10.43 6.07
CA SER A 187 -22.33 -9.75 4.91
C SER A 187 -20.97 -9.18 5.24
N LYS A 188 -19.95 -9.47 4.41
CA LYS A 188 -18.63 -8.86 4.54
C LYS A 188 -18.68 -7.40 4.08
N ILE A 189 -18.45 -6.48 5.01
CA ILE A 189 -18.50 -5.02 4.79
C ILE A 189 -17.13 -4.42 5.13
N ILE A 190 -16.60 -3.56 4.26
CA ILE A 190 -15.43 -2.74 4.55
C ILE A 190 -15.83 -1.26 4.65
N ILE A 191 -15.41 -0.59 5.73
CA ILE A 191 -15.69 0.81 6.00
C ILE A 191 -14.38 1.58 5.96
N PHE A 192 -14.25 2.57 5.07
CA PHE A 192 -13.07 3.40 4.95
C PHE A 192 -13.22 4.72 5.71
N CYS A 193 -12.25 5.03 6.57
CA CYS A 193 -12.15 6.28 7.31
C CYS A 193 -10.77 6.94 7.07
N SER A 194 -10.71 8.26 7.10
CA SER A 194 -9.47 8.98 6.76
C SER A 194 -8.42 8.97 7.88
N THR A 195 -8.77 8.63 9.13
CA THR A 195 -7.82 8.61 10.25
C THR A 195 -7.86 7.32 11.07
N LYS A 196 -6.70 6.93 11.60
CA LYS A 196 -6.53 5.76 12.47
C LYS A 196 -7.41 5.85 13.74
N LYS A 197 -7.48 7.05 14.33
CA LYS A 197 -8.33 7.36 15.51
C LYS A 197 -9.81 7.14 15.21
N MET A 198 -10.28 7.61 14.04
CA MET A 198 -11.66 7.38 13.60
C MET A 198 -11.95 5.89 13.42
N CYS A 199 -11.02 5.12 12.83
CA CYS A 199 -11.19 3.67 12.69
C CYS A 199 -11.41 2.97 14.05
N ASP A 200 -10.61 3.31 15.06
CA ASP A 200 -10.75 2.75 16.42
C ASP A 200 -11.97 3.27 17.18
N GLN A 201 -12.41 4.52 16.97
CA GLN A 201 -13.65 5.05 17.53
C GLN A 201 -14.87 4.34 16.93
N LEU A 202 -14.93 4.25 15.60
CA LEU A 202 -16.03 3.65 14.88
C LEU A 202 -16.14 2.16 15.17
N ALA A 203 -15.04 1.40 15.05
CA ALA A 203 -15.03 -0.04 15.35
C ALA A 203 -15.46 -0.35 16.79
N ARG A 204 -15.13 0.51 17.79
CA ARG A 204 -15.65 0.35 19.16
C ARG A 204 -17.14 0.62 19.25
N SER A 205 -17.65 1.62 18.54
CA SER A 205 -19.07 1.99 18.55
C SER A 205 -19.96 0.92 17.90
N ILE A 206 -19.62 0.46 16.70
CA ILE A 206 -20.40 -0.56 15.97
C ILE A 206 -20.01 -2.01 16.32
N GLY A 207 -18.88 -2.22 17.02
CA GLY A 207 -18.30 -3.53 17.27
C GLY A 207 -19.22 -4.52 17.99
N ARG A 208 -19.93 -4.07 19.03
CA ARG A 208 -20.86 -4.92 19.79
C ARG A 208 -22.12 -5.32 19.01
N SER A 209 -22.61 -4.44 18.15
CA SER A 209 -23.88 -4.61 17.44
C SER A 209 -23.74 -5.34 16.12
N PHE A 210 -22.59 -5.20 15.45
CA PHE A 210 -22.38 -5.67 14.07
C PHE A 210 -21.14 -6.57 13.91
N GLY A 211 -20.33 -6.78 14.94
CA GLY A 211 -19.08 -7.56 14.83
C GLY A 211 -18.04 -6.84 13.98
N ALA A 212 -17.52 -5.73 14.49
CA ALA A 212 -16.58 -4.86 13.79
C ALA A 212 -15.18 -4.83 14.43
N ALA A 213 -14.13 -4.78 13.61
CA ALA A 213 -12.74 -4.56 14.02
C ALA A 213 -12.05 -3.51 13.16
N SER A 214 -11.01 -2.86 13.69
CA SER A 214 -10.24 -1.82 13.01
C SER A 214 -8.89 -2.31 12.50
N ILE A 215 -8.51 -1.90 11.28
CA ILE A 215 -7.17 -2.14 10.71
C ILE A 215 -6.57 -0.83 10.21
N HIS A 216 -5.40 -0.47 10.75
CA HIS A 216 -4.72 0.79 10.44
C HIS A 216 -3.21 0.67 10.67
N GLY A 217 -2.45 1.68 10.24
CA GLY A 217 -0.99 1.71 10.33
C GLY A 217 -0.40 1.28 11.69
N ASP A 218 -1.01 1.74 12.80
CA ASP A 218 -0.49 1.49 14.16
C ASP A 218 -0.87 0.12 14.75
N LYS A 219 -1.67 -0.72 14.07
CA LYS A 219 -1.89 -2.11 14.50
C LYS A 219 -0.61 -2.91 14.24
N SER A 220 -0.16 -3.68 15.22
CA SER A 220 0.96 -4.60 15.04
C SER A 220 0.61 -5.66 14.00
N GLN A 221 1.63 -6.25 13.38
CA GLN A 221 1.39 -7.21 12.29
C GLN A 221 0.64 -8.46 12.73
N GLY A 222 0.86 -8.93 13.96
CA GLY A 222 0.12 -10.06 14.53
C GLY A 222 -1.37 -9.75 14.73
N GLU A 223 -1.72 -8.53 15.16
CA GLU A 223 -3.11 -8.08 15.23
C GLU A 223 -3.75 -7.97 13.83
N ARG A 224 -3.03 -7.43 12.85
CA ARG A 224 -3.50 -7.37 11.45
C ARG A 224 -3.79 -8.77 10.92
N ASP A 225 -2.84 -9.69 11.05
CA ASP A 225 -2.99 -11.08 10.59
C ASP A 225 -4.18 -11.78 11.28
N HIS A 226 -4.39 -11.53 12.58
CA HIS A 226 -5.52 -12.06 13.35
C HIS A 226 -6.87 -11.50 12.88
N ILE A 227 -6.99 -10.17 12.78
CA ILE A 227 -8.21 -9.47 12.35
C ILE A 227 -8.58 -9.87 10.92
N LEU A 228 -7.60 -9.91 10.00
CA LEU A 228 -7.81 -10.38 8.62
C LEU A 228 -8.14 -11.87 8.56
N GLY A 229 -7.69 -12.68 9.52
CA GLY A 229 -8.15 -14.06 9.71
C GLY A 229 -9.65 -14.11 10.04
N GLN A 230 -10.07 -13.37 11.07
CA GLN A 230 -11.47 -13.30 11.53
C GLN A 230 -12.43 -12.71 10.47
N PHE A 231 -11.97 -11.73 9.69
CA PHE A 231 -12.76 -11.14 8.61
C PHE A 231 -12.92 -12.11 7.42
N ARG A 232 -11.86 -12.85 7.06
CA ARG A 232 -11.94 -13.88 6.01
C ARG A 232 -12.88 -15.03 6.38
N THR A 233 -12.91 -15.44 7.65
CA THR A 233 -13.83 -16.48 8.16
C THR A 233 -15.24 -15.98 8.49
N GLY A 234 -15.49 -14.67 8.45
CA GLY A 234 -16.79 -14.07 8.77
C GLY A 234 -17.12 -14.00 10.27
N ILE A 235 -16.16 -14.31 11.16
CA ILE A 235 -16.31 -14.13 12.62
C ILE A 235 -16.49 -12.64 12.97
N VAL A 236 -15.78 -11.78 12.24
CA VAL A 236 -15.94 -10.32 12.27
C VAL A 236 -16.39 -9.92 10.86
N PRO A 237 -17.69 -9.71 10.60
CA PRO A 237 -18.17 -9.39 9.26
C PRO A 237 -17.93 -7.92 8.84
N VAL A 238 -17.52 -7.03 9.75
CA VAL A 238 -17.27 -5.60 9.43
C VAL A 238 -15.81 -5.21 9.71
N LEU A 239 -15.12 -4.67 8.70
CA LEU A 239 -13.73 -4.21 8.81
C LEU A 239 -13.67 -2.69 8.61
N VAL A 240 -13.21 -1.94 9.62
CA VAL A 240 -13.00 -0.50 9.54
C VAL A 240 -11.53 -0.21 9.24
N ALA A 241 -11.22 0.49 8.15
CA ALA A 241 -9.87 0.61 7.63
C ALA A 241 -9.49 2.04 7.19
N THR A 242 -8.19 2.35 7.31
CA THR A 242 -7.55 3.45 6.57
C THR A 242 -7.02 2.94 5.23
N ASP A 243 -6.95 3.79 4.18
CA ASP A 243 -6.41 3.44 2.85
C ASP A 243 -5.10 2.65 2.91
N VAL A 244 -4.10 3.19 3.62
CA VAL A 244 -2.76 2.60 3.76
C VAL A 244 -2.78 1.17 4.33
N ALA A 245 -3.79 0.83 5.13
CA ALA A 245 -3.92 -0.50 5.73
C ALA A 245 -4.89 -1.44 4.98
N ALA A 246 -5.63 -0.91 4.01
CA ALA A 246 -6.51 -1.67 3.12
C ALA A 246 -5.91 -1.91 1.72
N ARG A 247 -4.90 -1.12 1.33
CA ARG A 247 -4.05 -1.40 0.16
C ARG A 247 -3.41 -2.77 0.30
N GLY A 248 -3.31 -3.50 -0.81
CA GLY A 248 -2.85 -4.89 -0.81
C GLY A 248 -3.75 -5.90 -0.09
N LEU A 249 -4.96 -5.57 0.40
CA LEU A 249 -5.88 -6.61 0.91
C LEU A 249 -6.64 -7.29 -0.24
N ASP A 250 -6.31 -8.56 -0.55
CA ASP A 250 -7.19 -9.47 -1.27
C ASP A 250 -8.12 -10.16 -0.27
N ILE A 251 -9.28 -9.53 -0.04
CA ILE A 251 -10.40 -10.19 0.60
C ILE A 251 -11.49 -10.37 -0.46
N LYS A 252 -11.78 -11.62 -0.74
CA LYS A 252 -12.85 -12.04 -1.64
C LYS A 252 -14.19 -11.91 -0.93
N ASP A 253 -15.22 -11.71 -1.76
CA ASP A 253 -16.64 -11.69 -1.35
C ASP A 253 -17.02 -10.51 -0.43
N ILE A 254 -16.33 -9.37 -0.52
CA ILE A 254 -16.84 -8.11 0.06
C ILE A 254 -18.10 -7.73 -0.70
N ARG A 255 -19.25 -7.71 0.00
CA ARG A 255 -20.55 -7.34 -0.55
C ARG A 255 -20.70 -5.82 -0.63
N VAL A 256 -20.31 -5.12 0.44
CA VAL A 256 -20.51 -3.68 0.58
C VAL A 256 -19.21 -2.96 0.94
N VAL A 257 -18.94 -1.87 0.25
CA VAL A 257 -17.93 -0.87 0.60
C VAL A 257 -18.66 0.37 1.14
N ILE A 258 -18.16 0.95 2.23
CA ILE A 258 -18.69 2.21 2.77
C ILE A 258 -17.53 3.21 2.91
N ASN A 259 -17.53 4.27 2.10
CA ASN A 259 -16.66 5.42 2.31
C ASN A 259 -17.30 6.31 3.39
N TYR A 260 -16.90 6.11 4.65
CA TYR A 260 -17.37 6.94 5.76
C TYR A 260 -16.81 8.36 5.65
N ASP A 261 -15.54 8.47 5.24
CA ASP A 261 -14.92 9.72 4.80
C ASP A 261 -14.52 9.60 3.33
N PHE A 262 -14.67 10.67 2.56
CA PHE A 262 -14.20 10.70 1.18
C PHE A 262 -12.66 10.62 1.14
N PRO A 263 -12.06 9.89 0.19
CA PRO A 263 -10.60 9.79 0.07
C PRO A 263 -9.92 11.10 -0.37
N THR A 264 -8.59 11.10 -0.32
CA THR A 264 -7.75 12.24 -0.73
C THR A 264 -7.61 12.42 -2.25
N GLY A 265 -8.18 11.53 -3.06
CA GLY A 265 -8.17 11.58 -4.52
C GLY A 265 -9.24 10.68 -5.12
N ILE A 266 -9.60 10.91 -6.38
CA ILE A 266 -10.64 10.15 -7.09
C ILE A 266 -10.13 8.75 -7.49
N GLU A 267 -8.83 8.60 -7.65
CA GLU A 267 -8.11 7.34 -7.86
C GLU A 267 -8.29 6.41 -6.65
N ASP A 268 -8.11 6.96 -5.44
CA ASP A 268 -8.35 6.24 -4.19
C ASP A 268 -9.82 5.85 -4.05
N TYR A 269 -10.76 6.72 -4.46
CA TYR A 269 -12.20 6.37 -4.48
C TYR A 269 -12.48 5.13 -5.34
N VAL A 270 -11.99 5.12 -6.59
CA VAL A 270 -12.15 3.97 -7.49
C VAL A 270 -11.50 2.70 -6.91
N HIS A 271 -10.32 2.83 -6.28
CA HIS A 271 -9.60 1.71 -5.66
C HIS A 271 -10.28 1.15 -4.40
N ARG A 272 -11.02 2.00 -3.65
CA ARG A 272 -11.82 1.59 -2.50
C ARG A 272 -13.08 0.85 -2.95
N ILE A 273 -13.86 1.39 -3.88
CA ILE A 273 -15.08 0.73 -4.35
C ILE A 273 -14.75 -0.58 -5.09
N GLY A 274 -13.64 -0.64 -5.83
CA GLY A 274 -13.09 -1.87 -6.45
C GLY A 274 -12.66 -2.98 -5.47
N ARG A 275 -12.93 -2.84 -4.17
CA ARG A 275 -12.88 -3.96 -3.21
C ARG A 275 -14.13 -4.84 -3.27
N THR A 276 -15.26 -4.33 -3.76
CA THR A 276 -16.45 -5.13 -4.13
C THR A 276 -16.57 -5.31 -5.65
N GLY A 277 -17.58 -6.04 -6.13
CA GLY A 277 -17.86 -6.23 -7.56
C GLY A 277 -16.84 -7.08 -8.33
N ARG A 278 -16.02 -7.88 -7.64
CA ARG A 278 -14.94 -8.68 -8.25
C ARG A 278 -15.45 -9.98 -8.88
N ALA A 279 -14.70 -10.50 -9.85
CA ALA A 279 -14.91 -11.82 -10.47
C ALA A 279 -16.33 -12.07 -11.03
N GLY A 280 -16.98 -11.03 -11.56
CA GLY A 280 -18.33 -11.11 -12.14
C GLY A 280 -19.47 -10.98 -11.14
N ALA A 281 -19.19 -10.82 -9.84
CA ALA A 281 -20.21 -10.44 -8.86
C ALA A 281 -20.60 -8.96 -9.00
N THR A 282 -21.84 -8.64 -8.61
CA THR A 282 -22.28 -7.27 -8.37
C THR A 282 -21.86 -6.81 -6.96
N GLY A 283 -21.54 -5.52 -6.82
CA GLY A 283 -21.17 -4.91 -5.54
C GLY A 283 -22.00 -3.67 -5.21
N VAL A 284 -21.99 -3.26 -3.94
CA VAL A 284 -22.60 -1.99 -3.50
C VAL A 284 -21.55 -1.12 -2.83
N ALA A 285 -21.51 0.17 -3.18
CA ALA A 285 -20.65 1.16 -2.57
C ALA A 285 -21.47 2.36 -2.05
N TYR A 286 -21.48 2.58 -0.73
CA TYR A 286 -22.04 3.78 -0.12
C TYR A 286 -20.93 4.81 0.12
N THR A 287 -21.21 6.09 -0.09
CA THR A 287 -20.23 7.17 0.06
C THR A 287 -20.84 8.38 0.72
N PHE A 288 -20.35 8.73 1.90
CA PHE A 288 -20.73 9.97 2.58
C PHE A 288 -19.85 11.10 2.07
N PHE A 289 -20.48 12.03 1.34
CA PHE A 289 -19.87 13.22 0.80
C PHE A 289 -20.31 14.44 1.60
N SER A 290 -19.44 15.43 1.75
CA SER A 290 -19.70 16.65 2.53
C SER A 290 -19.16 17.89 1.82
N GLU A 291 -19.55 19.08 2.29
CA GLU A 291 -19.04 20.34 1.73
C GLU A 291 -17.51 20.47 1.79
N GLN A 292 -16.85 19.77 2.71
CA GLN A 292 -15.39 19.76 2.84
C GLN A 292 -14.69 19.04 1.66
N ASP A 293 -15.42 18.16 0.98
CA ASP A 293 -14.96 17.31 -0.11
C ASP A 293 -15.15 17.97 -1.50
N TRP A 294 -15.71 19.19 -1.55
CA TRP A 294 -16.15 19.89 -2.77
C TRP A 294 -15.15 19.88 -3.94
N LYS A 295 -13.85 19.94 -3.65
CA LYS A 295 -12.76 19.89 -4.63
C LYS A 295 -12.76 18.64 -5.50
N TYR A 296 -13.33 17.54 -5.00
CA TYR A 296 -13.45 16.27 -5.74
C TYR A 296 -14.80 16.10 -6.44
N ALA A 297 -15.77 17.01 -6.22
CA ALA A 297 -17.13 16.86 -6.74
C ALA A 297 -17.15 16.76 -8.27
N ALA A 298 -16.38 17.59 -8.96
CA ALA A 298 -16.33 17.59 -10.43
C ALA A 298 -15.81 16.26 -11.01
N ASP A 299 -14.85 15.61 -10.37
CA ASP A 299 -14.30 14.32 -10.84
C ASP A 299 -15.18 13.15 -10.40
N LEU A 300 -15.80 13.22 -9.22
CA LEU A 300 -16.79 12.23 -8.77
C LEU A 300 -18.01 12.19 -9.69
N VAL A 301 -18.52 13.35 -10.14
CA VAL A 301 -19.62 13.42 -11.12
C VAL A 301 -19.26 12.68 -12.41
N LYS A 302 -18.06 12.90 -12.98
CA LYS A 302 -17.59 12.18 -14.18
C LYS A 302 -17.57 10.67 -13.99
N VAL A 303 -17.12 10.18 -12.83
CA VAL A 303 -17.06 8.74 -12.52
C VAL A 303 -18.47 8.13 -12.41
N LEU A 304 -19.41 8.84 -11.78
CA LEU A 304 -20.80 8.40 -11.68
C LEU A 304 -21.50 8.39 -13.05
N ASP A 305 -21.35 9.45 -13.85
CA ASP A 305 -21.90 9.54 -15.20
C ASP A 305 -21.33 8.43 -16.11
N GLY A 306 -20.01 8.22 -16.09
CA GLY A 306 -19.34 7.15 -16.84
C GLY A 306 -19.75 5.73 -16.45
N THR A 307 -20.31 5.57 -15.24
CA THR A 307 -20.89 4.30 -14.74
C THR A 307 -22.42 4.25 -14.75
N GLY A 308 -23.09 5.27 -15.30
CA GLY A 308 -24.56 5.34 -15.39
C GLY A 308 -25.28 5.38 -14.04
N GLN A 309 -24.62 5.89 -13.01
CA GLN A 309 -25.16 5.97 -11.64
C GLN A 309 -25.94 7.27 -11.44
N GLN A 310 -26.83 7.30 -10.45
CA GLN A 310 -27.56 8.53 -10.14
C GLN A 310 -26.65 9.52 -9.42
N VAL A 311 -26.47 10.71 -10.02
CA VAL A 311 -25.71 11.82 -9.43
C VAL A 311 -26.65 12.67 -8.56
N PRO A 312 -26.35 12.88 -7.26
CA PRO A 312 -27.15 13.77 -6.42
C PRO A 312 -27.17 15.21 -6.97
N PRO A 313 -28.33 15.90 -7.02
CA PRO A 313 -28.40 17.28 -7.52
C PRO A 313 -27.50 18.26 -6.75
N GLU A 314 -27.33 18.04 -5.45
CA GLU A 314 -26.41 18.82 -4.60
C GLU A 314 -24.95 18.66 -5.02
N LEU A 315 -24.53 17.44 -5.40
CA LEU A 315 -23.19 17.15 -5.89
C LEU A 315 -22.93 17.83 -7.24
N GLN A 316 -23.92 17.82 -8.15
CA GLN A 316 -23.85 18.54 -9.42
C GLN A 316 -23.69 20.05 -9.20
N GLN A 317 -24.43 20.63 -8.24
CA GLN A 317 -24.28 22.04 -7.88
C GLN A 317 -22.89 22.36 -7.29
N MET A 318 -22.32 21.48 -6.45
CA MET A 318 -20.96 21.66 -5.93
C MET A 318 -19.91 21.61 -7.05
N ALA A 319 -20.04 20.67 -7.98
CA ALA A 319 -19.17 20.58 -9.16
C ALA A 319 -19.23 21.85 -10.02
N ALA A 320 -20.43 22.38 -10.29
CA ALA A 320 -20.63 23.62 -11.05
C ALA A 320 -20.04 24.86 -10.37
N ARG A 321 -20.19 24.97 -9.04
CA ARG A 321 -19.59 26.05 -8.23
C ARG A 321 -18.06 25.99 -8.24
N GLY A 322 -17.48 24.79 -8.11
CA GLY A 322 -16.03 24.59 -8.20
C GLY A 322 -15.44 25.01 -9.54
N ALA A 323 -16.14 24.72 -10.64
CA ALA A 323 -15.73 25.14 -11.99
C ALA A 323 -15.79 26.67 -12.22
N SER A 324 -16.63 27.38 -11.45
CA SER A 324 -16.85 28.83 -11.58
C SER A 324 -15.86 29.68 -10.78
N GLY A 325 -15.10 29.06 -9.85
CA GLY A 325 -14.16 29.74 -8.95
C GLY A 325 -12.72 29.88 -9.46
N ALA A 326 -12.37 29.26 -10.59
CA ALA A 326 -11.03 29.39 -11.16
C ALA A 326 -10.90 30.75 -11.87
N PRO A 327 -9.95 31.63 -11.47
CA PRO A 327 -9.70 32.86 -12.21
C PRO A 327 -9.15 32.50 -13.58
N ARG A 328 -10.00 32.58 -14.61
CA ARG A 328 -9.54 32.69 -15.99
C ARG A 328 -8.64 33.92 -16.07
N ASN A 329 -7.32 33.70 -16.16
CA ASN A 329 -6.38 34.68 -16.68
C ASN A 329 -6.68 34.89 -18.17
N GLN A 330 -7.82 35.51 -18.46
CA GLN A 330 -8.16 36.03 -19.75
C GLN A 330 -7.32 37.30 -19.93
N ALA A 331 -6.12 37.11 -20.49
CA ALA A 331 -5.22 38.19 -20.83
C ALA A 331 -5.98 39.18 -21.73
N GLY A 332 -6.37 40.32 -21.15
CA GLY A 332 -7.11 41.38 -21.82
C GLY A 332 -6.22 42.12 -22.81
N GLY A 333 -5.96 41.50 -23.96
CA GLY A 333 -5.28 42.09 -25.11
C GLY A 333 -6.15 43.15 -25.78
N MET A 334 -6.49 44.23 -25.05
CA MET A 334 -7.26 45.35 -25.57
C MET A 334 -6.35 46.22 -26.44
N SER A 335 -6.32 45.92 -27.72
CA SER A 335 -5.73 46.77 -28.74
C SER A 335 -6.36 48.17 -28.74
N ARG A 336 -5.59 49.21 -28.40
CA ARG A 336 -5.94 50.61 -28.69
C ARG A 336 -4.92 51.23 -29.63
N ARG A 337 -5.39 51.57 -30.85
CA ARG A 337 -4.72 52.43 -31.82
C ARG A 337 -4.92 53.91 -31.46
N GLY A 338 -3.96 54.75 -31.87
CA GLY A 338 -3.95 56.23 -31.72
C GLY A 338 -2.55 56.66 -31.24
N ARG A 339 -1.60 57.14 -32.06
CA ARG A 339 -1.56 58.13 -33.17
C ARG A 339 -1.56 59.59 -32.66
N GLY A 340 -0.53 60.34 -33.04
CA GLY A 340 -0.08 61.61 -32.46
C GLY A 340 1.26 61.37 -31.74
N ASP A 341 2.45 61.63 -32.28
CA ASP A 341 2.94 62.67 -33.19
C ASP A 341 2.96 64.07 -32.56
N SER A 342 4.12 64.46 -32.00
CA SER A 342 4.75 65.77 -32.24
C SER A 342 6.14 65.88 -31.57
N SER A 343 7.14 66.31 -32.36
CA SER A 343 8.25 67.22 -32.00
C SER A 343 9.11 67.02 -30.72
N GLY A 344 10.41 66.80 -30.95
CA GLY A 344 11.37 67.92 -30.78
C GLY A 344 12.49 67.80 -29.74
N PHE A 345 13.72 68.15 -30.18
CA PHE A 345 14.95 68.39 -29.40
C PHE A 345 15.49 67.19 -28.58
N GLY A 346 16.75 66.73 -28.69
CA GLY A 346 18.02 67.43 -28.94
C GLY A 346 18.71 67.72 -27.58
N GLY A 347 19.96 67.36 -27.29
CA GLY A 347 20.99 66.56 -27.99
C GLY A 347 22.34 66.65 -27.25
N ARG A 348 23.38 65.94 -27.72
CA ARG A 348 24.84 66.08 -27.38
C ARG A 348 25.34 65.77 -25.95
N GLY A 349 26.58 65.24 -25.90
CA GLY A 349 27.53 65.32 -24.77
C GLY A 349 27.60 64.04 -23.92
N ARG A 350 28.67 63.22 -23.94
CA ARG A 350 30.06 63.43 -23.40
C ARG A 350 30.10 63.85 -21.93
N GLY A 351 30.82 63.08 -21.10
CA GLY A 351 31.25 63.49 -19.76
C GLY A 351 31.69 62.33 -18.86
N ASP A 352 33.00 62.10 -18.76
CA ASP A 352 33.63 61.21 -17.77
C ASP A 352 33.69 61.83 -16.36
N PHE A 353 34.25 61.06 -15.42
CA PHE A 353 34.66 61.42 -14.04
C PHE A 353 33.50 61.57 -13.01
N SER A 354 33.48 60.94 -11.83
CA SER A 354 34.49 60.53 -10.81
C SER A 354 34.39 61.44 -9.58
N GLY A 355 34.25 60.81 -8.40
CA GLY A 355 34.21 61.49 -7.10
C GLY A 355 32.88 62.19 -6.79
N GLY A 356 32.50 62.39 -5.53
CA GLY A 356 33.13 61.92 -4.30
C GLY A 356 32.78 62.79 -3.09
N ARG A 357 32.21 62.17 -2.05
CA ARG A 357 32.06 62.65 -0.65
C ARG A 357 31.27 63.95 -0.37
N GLY A 358 30.46 63.85 0.69
CA GLY A 358 29.98 64.96 1.51
C GLY A 358 28.54 65.38 1.18
N GLY A 359 27.62 65.51 2.15
CA GLY A 359 27.74 65.44 3.60
C GLY A 359 26.89 66.53 4.26
N ARG A 360 26.58 66.38 5.56
CA ARG A 360 25.61 67.16 6.37
C ARG A 360 24.15 66.74 6.12
N GLY A 361 23.29 66.58 7.12
CA GLY A 361 23.50 66.64 8.58
C GLY A 361 22.45 67.50 9.28
N ARG A 362 21.57 66.85 10.06
CA ARG A 362 20.70 67.34 11.16
C ARG A 362 19.88 66.10 11.61
N GLY A 363 19.75 65.72 12.87
CA GLY A 363 20.30 66.25 14.12
C GLY A 363 19.23 66.31 15.21
N PHE A 364 19.50 65.69 16.37
CA PHE A 364 18.69 65.65 17.61
C PHE A 364 17.39 64.81 17.55
N GLY A 365 17.01 64.01 18.56
CA GLY A 365 17.67 63.57 19.81
C GLY A 365 16.99 62.26 20.28
N GLY A 366 17.64 61.30 20.96
CA GLY A 366 18.06 61.34 22.37
C GLY A 366 16.86 61.03 23.30
N ARG A 367 16.83 60.01 24.17
CA ARG A 367 17.84 59.11 24.78
C ARG A 367 17.25 57.67 24.84
N GLY A 368 18.04 56.60 24.70
CA GLY A 368 18.66 55.87 25.83
C GLY A 368 17.78 54.69 26.29
N ARG A 369 18.26 53.47 26.56
CA ARG A 369 19.63 53.02 26.89
C ARG A 369 19.92 51.63 26.28
N SER A 370 21.17 51.22 26.47
CA SER A 370 21.80 49.92 26.22
C SER A 370 20.93 48.68 26.57
N ASP A 371 21.14 47.48 26.01
CA ASP A 371 22.45 46.90 25.66
C ASP A 371 22.59 46.18 24.32
N ARG A 372 23.86 46.07 23.90
CA ARG A 372 24.31 45.48 22.63
C ARG A 372 24.42 43.96 22.75
N GLY A 373 24.05 43.24 21.69
CA GLY A 373 24.69 41.96 21.38
C GLY A 373 25.97 42.21 20.55
N PRO A 374 26.21 41.50 19.44
CA PRO A 374 25.66 40.19 19.09
C PRO A 374 26.66 39.26 18.34
N HIS A 375 26.16 38.06 18.01
CA HIS A 375 26.46 37.27 16.80
C HIS A 375 27.82 36.58 16.54
N ASP A 376 27.65 35.30 16.16
CA ASP A 376 28.26 34.59 15.03
C ASP A 376 29.68 33.99 15.07
N ARG A 377 29.64 32.65 15.18
CA ARG A 377 30.12 31.66 14.19
C ARG A 377 31.59 31.18 14.20
N PHE A 378 31.63 29.84 14.25
CA PHE A 378 32.49 28.90 13.50
C PHE A 378 33.90 28.51 14.00
N ILE A 379 34.07 27.18 13.98
CA ILE A 379 35.26 26.37 13.60
C ILE A 379 36.30 25.98 14.68
N SER A 380 36.41 24.65 14.78
CA SER A 380 37.55 23.77 15.14
C SER A 380 38.36 23.86 16.43
N ASP A 381 38.61 22.64 16.92
CA ASP A 381 39.86 22.12 17.49
C ASP A 381 40.43 22.71 18.79
N GLY A 382 41.18 21.86 19.52
CA GLY A 382 42.04 22.31 20.62
C GLY A 382 41.86 21.52 21.92
N ARG A 383 42.79 20.59 22.17
CA ARG A 383 42.99 19.95 23.48
C ARG A 383 43.53 20.96 24.51
N GLY A 384 43.20 20.80 25.80
CA GLY A 384 43.91 21.42 26.93
C GLY A 384 42.94 22.02 27.97
N ARG A 385 42.67 21.39 29.12
CA ARG A 385 43.53 21.10 30.29
C ARG A 385 43.86 22.34 31.15
N TYR A 386 43.02 22.61 32.15
CA TYR A 386 43.35 23.07 33.53
C TYR A 386 42.16 22.63 34.41
N ASP A 387 42.31 21.81 35.45
CA ASP A 387 42.94 22.04 36.77
C ASP A 387 42.01 22.81 37.75
N GLY A 388 41.76 22.26 38.95
CA GLY A 388 40.55 22.63 39.70
C GLY A 388 40.29 21.95 41.05
N ARG A 389 41.27 21.97 41.97
CA ARG A 389 41.09 21.89 43.45
C ARG A 389 40.58 20.58 44.11
N ARG A 390 41.55 19.86 44.66
CA ARG A 390 41.64 19.42 46.08
C ARG A 390 40.32 19.28 46.88
N GLY A 391 39.94 18.02 47.14
CA GLY A 391 39.26 17.61 48.38
C GLY A 391 40.13 16.55 49.08
N PHE A 392 40.47 16.77 50.35
CA PHE A 392 41.22 15.81 51.16
C PHE A 392 40.27 14.70 51.65
N ASP A 393 40.71 13.44 51.56
CA ASP A 393 40.20 12.39 52.44
C ASP A 393 41.36 11.51 52.95
N LYS A 394 41.28 11.08 54.20
CA LYS A 394 42.34 10.35 54.91
C LYS A 394 42.00 8.86 54.95
N GLY A 395 42.91 8.06 54.41
CA GLY A 395 42.68 6.64 54.20
C GLY A 395 42.52 5.78 55.45
N GLN A 396 42.18 4.52 55.19
CA GLN A 396 42.95 3.35 55.62
C GLN A 396 42.63 2.19 54.66
N GLY A 397 43.54 1.24 54.51
CA GLY A 397 43.33 0.03 53.70
C GLY A 397 43.72 -1.22 54.49
N ARG A 398 43.88 -2.36 53.78
CA ARG A 398 44.40 -3.67 54.26
C ARG A 398 43.42 -4.50 55.14
N SER A 399 43.27 -5.84 54.98
CA SER A 399 43.68 -6.77 53.91
C SER A 399 42.83 -8.07 53.85
N TYR A 400 43.18 -8.92 52.88
CA TYR A 400 42.77 -10.29 52.51
C TYR A 400 42.46 -11.38 53.60
N SER A 401 41.52 -12.26 53.20
CA SER A 401 41.38 -13.74 53.36
C SER A 401 42.12 -14.58 54.43
N ARG A 402 41.42 -15.64 54.90
CA ARG A 402 42.02 -16.93 55.36
C ARG A 402 41.23 -18.15 54.85
N SER A 403 41.95 -19.15 54.34
CA SER A 403 41.55 -20.56 54.18
C SER A 403 42.00 -21.37 55.44
N PRO A 404 42.05 -22.73 55.53
CA PRO A 404 42.20 -23.82 54.51
C PRO A 404 41.11 -24.95 54.67
N ASP A 405 41.19 -26.21 54.19
CA ASP A 405 42.27 -26.99 53.57
C ASP A 405 41.80 -28.02 52.49
N ARG A 406 41.87 -29.34 52.76
CA ARG A 406 41.86 -30.47 51.80
C ARG A 406 40.79 -31.53 52.16
N SER A 407 40.42 -32.54 51.33
CA SER A 407 41.24 -33.33 50.39
C SER A 407 40.44 -34.22 49.41
N ARG A 408 41.03 -34.52 48.22
CA ARG A 408 41.06 -35.80 47.42
C ARG A 408 39.72 -36.50 47.02
N SER A 409 39.51 -37.14 45.85
CA SER A 409 40.33 -37.50 44.66
C SER A 409 39.46 -38.04 43.51
N ARG A 410 39.88 -37.87 42.24
CA ARG A 410 39.75 -38.74 41.00
C ARG A 410 38.39 -39.44 40.67
N GLY A 411 37.95 -39.65 39.42
CA GLY A 411 38.48 -39.39 38.06
C GLY A 411 37.88 -40.39 37.02
N TYR A 412 38.08 -40.14 35.71
CA TYR A 412 37.79 -40.99 34.51
C TYR A 412 36.40 -40.96 33.82
N ASP A 413 36.28 -40.11 32.78
CA ASP A 413 36.44 -40.40 31.33
C ASP A 413 35.63 -41.52 30.59
N ARG A 414 35.20 -41.17 29.36
CA ARG A 414 34.92 -41.97 28.12
C ARG A 414 33.57 -42.63 27.78
N ARG A 415 33.05 -42.10 26.65
CA ARG A 415 32.64 -42.75 25.38
C ARG A 415 31.31 -43.54 25.25
N SER A 416 30.74 -43.28 24.08
CA SER A 416 29.68 -43.98 23.33
C SER A 416 29.80 -45.51 23.26
N ASP A 417 28.66 -46.20 23.32
CA ASP A 417 28.22 -47.03 22.18
C ASP A 417 26.69 -47.24 22.16
N SER A 418 26.23 -47.80 21.05
CA SER A 418 24.89 -48.19 20.64
C SER A 418 24.27 -49.34 21.45
N ARG A 419 22.92 -49.36 21.58
CA ARG A 419 22.05 -50.38 20.96
C ARG A 419 20.57 -50.25 21.35
N SER A 420 19.74 -50.67 20.41
CA SER A 420 18.29 -50.90 20.55
C SER A 420 17.95 -51.96 21.59
N LEU A 421 16.84 -51.79 22.33
CA LEU A 421 15.99 -52.91 22.75
C LEU A 421 14.52 -52.49 22.80
N SER A 422 13.66 -53.41 22.36
CA SER A 422 12.20 -53.27 22.29
C SER A 422 11.51 -53.61 23.62
N SER A 423 10.41 -52.94 23.94
CA SER A 423 9.40 -53.47 24.86
C SER A 423 7.97 -53.21 24.35
N ARG A 424 7.13 -54.24 24.47
CA ARG A 424 5.72 -54.26 24.06
C ARG A 424 4.81 -54.14 25.29
N SER A 425 3.82 -53.25 25.25
CA SER A 425 2.60 -53.32 26.09
C SER A 425 1.48 -52.49 25.45
N ARG A 426 0.67 -53.07 24.57
CA ARG A 426 -0.65 -53.68 24.86
C ARG A 426 -1.69 -52.77 25.55
N SER A 427 -2.68 -52.39 24.74
CA SER A 427 -4.12 -52.29 25.05
C SER A 427 -4.63 -51.30 26.11
N ARG A 428 -5.52 -50.39 25.67
CA ARG A 428 -6.99 -50.56 25.87
C ARG A 428 -7.80 -49.61 25.00
N SER A 429 -8.63 -50.19 24.13
CA SER A 429 -9.73 -49.49 23.47
C SER A 429 -10.93 -49.34 24.42
N ARG A 430 -11.71 -48.27 24.25
CA ARG A 430 -13.07 -48.17 24.81
C ARG A 430 -14.04 -47.73 23.72
N SER A 431 -14.78 -48.70 23.23
CA SER A 431 -15.97 -48.51 22.39
C SER A 431 -17.15 -48.02 23.24
N TRP A 432 -17.89 -47.03 22.75
CA TRP A 432 -19.28 -46.82 23.16
C TRP A 432 -20.19 -47.17 21.98
N SER A 433 -21.10 -48.11 22.21
CA SER A 433 -22.10 -48.53 21.23
C SER A 433 -23.40 -48.91 21.94
N ARG A 434 -24.51 -48.30 21.50
CA ARG A 434 -25.93 -48.74 21.53
C ARG A 434 -26.75 -47.52 21.08
N SER A 435 -27.27 -47.49 19.84
CA SER A 435 -28.53 -48.14 19.39
C SER A 435 -29.77 -47.45 19.98
N ARG A 436 -30.88 -47.24 19.26
CA ARG A 436 -31.42 -48.07 18.16
C ARG A 436 -32.55 -47.33 17.39
N SER A 437 -32.77 -47.70 16.12
CA SER A 437 -34.05 -47.64 15.37
C SER A 437 -34.85 -46.31 15.29
N ARG A 438 -35.24 -45.85 14.10
CA ARG A 438 -36.28 -46.52 13.28
C ARG A 438 -36.16 -46.27 11.77
N SER A 439 -36.75 -47.19 11.03
CA SER A 439 -36.82 -47.27 9.58
C SER A 439 -37.82 -46.29 8.96
N ARG A 440 -37.52 -45.86 7.73
CA ARG A 440 -38.50 -45.77 6.62
C ARG A 440 -37.76 -45.80 5.28
N SER A 441 -38.08 -46.79 4.47
CA SER A 441 -37.73 -46.87 3.05
C SER A 441 -38.46 -45.78 2.27
N TRP A 442 -37.90 -45.34 1.14
CA TRP A 442 -38.70 -44.95 -0.03
C TRP A 442 -37.94 -45.23 -1.33
N SER A 443 -38.71 -45.46 -2.38
CA SER A 443 -38.31 -46.19 -3.59
C SER A 443 -37.87 -45.26 -4.72
N ARG A 444 -37.11 -45.84 -5.66
CA ARG A 444 -36.82 -45.22 -6.96
C ARG A 444 -38.12 -45.02 -7.76
N SER A 445 -38.33 -43.83 -8.29
CA SER A 445 -39.24 -43.60 -9.41
C SER A 445 -38.59 -42.65 -10.44
N ARG A 446 -38.27 -43.20 -11.62
CA ARG A 446 -37.86 -42.42 -12.79
C ARG A 446 -39.12 -41.89 -13.47
N SER A 447 -39.34 -40.57 -13.48
CA SER A 447 -40.35 -39.93 -14.33
C SER A 447 -39.69 -39.29 -15.56
N ARG A 448 -39.91 -39.89 -16.73
CA ARG A 448 -39.64 -39.25 -18.03
C ARG A 448 -40.81 -38.31 -18.36
N SER A 449 -40.59 -37.01 -18.43
CA SER A 449 -41.51 -36.09 -19.11
C SER A 449 -41.07 -35.87 -20.56
N ARG A 450 -41.93 -36.25 -21.51
CA ARG A 450 -41.84 -35.81 -22.90
C ARG A 450 -42.69 -34.56 -23.04
N SER A 451 -42.13 -33.46 -23.54
CA SER A 451 -42.92 -32.42 -24.21
C SER A 451 -42.39 -32.27 -25.64
N ARG A 452 -43.29 -32.46 -26.61
CA ARG A 452 -43.07 -32.11 -28.01
C ARG A 452 -43.68 -30.73 -28.23
N SER A 453 -42.90 -29.79 -28.75
CA SER A 453 -43.45 -28.70 -29.56
C SER A 453 -42.60 -28.61 -30.84
N ARG A 454 -43.29 -28.50 -31.97
CA ARG A 454 -42.67 -28.35 -33.30
C ARG A 454 -42.73 -26.87 -33.67
N SER A 455 -41.61 -26.31 -34.07
CA SER A 455 -41.58 -25.21 -35.04
C SER A 455 -40.41 -25.48 -35.98
N ARG A 456 -40.75 -25.78 -37.25
CA ARG A 456 -39.79 -25.70 -38.34
C ARG A 456 -39.69 -24.23 -38.72
N ASP A 457 -38.48 -23.73 -38.92
CA ASP A 457 -38.25 -22.83 -40.04
C ASP A 457 -36.87 -23.10 -40.63
N GLN A 458 -36.76 -23.02 -41.95
CA GLN A 458 -35.54 -23.35 -42.70
C GLN A 458 -35.14 -22.16 -43.58
N GLY A 459 -34.13 -21.39 -43.14
CA GLY A 459 -33.42 -20.45 -44.01
C GLY A 459 -32.41 -21.19 -44.89
N PRO A 460 -32.37 -20.97 -46.22
CA PRO A 460 -31.51 -21.73 -47.13
C PRO A 460 -30.05 -21.26 -47.11
N VAL A 461 -29.14 -22.21 -47.36
CA VAL A 461 -27.71 -21.96 -47.54
C VAL A 461 -27.43 -21.60 -48.99
N GLU A 462 -27.03 -20.35 -49.26
CA GLU A 462 -26.69 -19.91 -50.62
C GLU A 462 -25.21 -20.16 -50.93
N ARG A 463 -24.94 -20.84 -52.07
CA ARG A 463 -23.58 -21.14 -52.54
C ARG A 463 -23.14 -20.10 -53.57
N ARG A 464 -21.89 -19.63 -53.43
CA ARG A 464 -21.19 -18.84 -54.48
C ARG A 464 -21.18 -19.58 -55.83
N PRO A 465 -21.33 -18.86 -56.96
CA PRO A 465 -20.67 -19.21 -58.21
C PRO A 465 -19.29 -18.54 -58.32
N ARG A 466 -18.43 -19.10 -59.17
CA ARG A 466 -17.17 -18.47 -59.63
C ARG A 466 -17.45 -17.58 -60.84
N ARG A 467 -16.74 -16.46 -60.95
CA ARG A 467 -16.00 -16.04 -62.15
C ARG A 467 -14.81 -15.20 -61.71
#